data_AF-A0AA36F8I5-F1
#
_entry.id   AF-A0AA36F8I5-F1
#
_cell.length_a   1.000
_cell.length_b   1.000
_cell.length_c   1.000
_cell.angle_alpha   90.00
_cell.angle_beta   90.00
_cell.angle_gamma   90.00
#
_symmetry.space_group_name_H-M   'P 1'
#
loop_
_entity.id
_entity.type
_entity.pdbx_description
1 polymer ?
#
loop_
_entity_poly.entity_id
_entity_poly.type
_entity_poly.pdbx_seq_one_letter_code
_entity_poly.pdbx_strand_id
1 'polypeptide(L)'
;MGDFEHTVNLFTRWFADYETVQANKNRYRDTLQTYKLMFEDSEEESECKRDAKNLYLKLVILENDVLTVVWEEVMERFDKTSKKLQTSGSDIFEGLKVQIYLLRNYEKIQPTGLHTMNQ
;
A
#
# COMPACT_ATOMS: atom_id res chain seq x y z
N MET A 1 -8.61 32.04 -5.86
CA MET A 1 -7.13 31.90 -5.99
C MET A 1 -6.60 30.84 -5.03
N GLY A 2 -7.08 30.75 -3.78
CA GLY A 2 -6.67 29.70 -2.82
C GLY A 2 -7.01 28.24 -3.21
N ASP A 3 -8.16 27.98 -3.85
CA ASP A 3 -8.54 26.60 -4.24
C ASP A 3 -7.63 26.01 -5.32
N PHE A 4 -7.07 26.85 -6.19
CA PHE A 4 -6.21 26.41 -7.29
C PHE A 4 -4.81 26.02 -6.78
N GLU A 5 -4.22 26.81 -5.89
CA GLU A 5 -2.96 26.47 -5.22
C GLU A 5 -3.08 25.22 -4.35
N HIS A 6 -4.18 25.06 -3.62
CA HIS A 6 -4.42 23.86 -2.81
C HIS A 6 -4.53 22.60 -3.68
N THR A 7 -5.23 22.68 -4.82
CA THR A 7 -5.38 21.56 -5.75
C THR A 7 -4.06 21.17 -6.42
N VAL A 8 -3.23 22.16 -6.81
CA VAL A 8 -1.90 21.90 -7.39
C VAL A 8 -0.95 21.28 -6.35
N ASN A 9 -0.99 21.76 -5.11
CA ASN A 9 -0.15 21.24 -4.01
C ASN A 9 -0.54 19.81 -3.62
N LEU A 10 -1.85 19.50 -3.60
CA LEU A 10 -2.29 18.11 -3.46
C LEU A 10 -1.75 17.27 -4.62
N PHE A 11 -1.94 17.69 -5.87
CA PHE A 11 -1.52 16.92 -7.04
C PHE A 11 -0.01 16.58 -7.03
N THR A 12 0.85 17.54 -6.69
CA THR A 12 2.30 17.29 -6.59
C THR A 12 2.66 16.37 -5.44
N ARG A 13 1.96 16.44 -4.31
CA ARG A 13 2.19 15.54 -3.16
C ARG A 13 1.79 14.10 -3.47
N TRP A 14 0.58 13.88 -3.98
CA TRP A 14 0.10 12.53 -4.34
C TRP A 14 0.96 11.89 -5.42
N PHE A 15 1.43 12.70 -6.38
CA PHE A 15 2.35 12.23 -7.41
C PHE A 15 3.70 11.83 -6.83
N ALA A 16 4.29 12.65 -5.94
CA ALA A 16 5.54 12.32 -5.26
C ALA A 16 5.41 11.06 -4.36
N ASP A 17 4.28 10.91 -3.66
CA ASP A 17 3.99 9.72 -2.85
C ASP A 17 3.89 8.47 -3.72
N TYR A 18 3.24 8.56 -4.89
CA TYR A 18 3.18 7.46 -5.86
C TYR A 18 4.56 7.10 -6.41
N GLU A 19 5.36 8.09 -6.83
CA GLU A 19 6.72 7.85 -7.33
C GLU A 19 7.60 7.18 -6.27
N THR A 20 7.48 7.61 -5.01
CA THR A 20 8.21 7.02 -3.88
C THR A 20 7.82 5.57 -3.66
N VAL A 21 6.52 5.27 -3.64
CA VAL A 21 6.00 3.89 -3.50
C VAL A 21 6.44 3.03 -4.68
N GLN A 22 6.40 3.57 -5.90
CA GLN A 22 6.82 2.87 -7.11
C GLN A 22 8.33 2.57 -7.09
N ALA A 23 9.16 3.52 -6.66
CA ALA A 23 10.59 3.31 -6.48
C ALA A 23 10.88 2.24 -5.42
N ASN A 24 10.18 2.26 -4.29
CA ASN A 24 10.32 1.25 -3.24
C ASN A 24 9.91 -0.14 -3.73
N LYS A 25 8.80 -0.25 -4.48
CA LYS A 25 8.37 -1.50 -5.11
C LYS A 25 9.43 -2.07 -6.06
N ASN A 26 10.02 -1.21 -6.89
CA ASN A 26 11.09 -1.63 -7.80
C ASN A 26 12.32 -2.14 -7.03
N ARG A 27 12.78 -1.38 -6.02
CA ARG A 27 13.91 -1.78 -5.17
C ARG A 27 13.66 -3.10 -4.44
N TYR A 28 12.46 -3.31 -3.91
CA TYR A 28 12.06 -4.57 -3.28
C TYR A 28 12.16 -5.74 -4.26
N ARG A 29 11.60 -5.60 -5.46
CA ARG A 29 11.65 -6.62 -6.51
C ARG A 29 13.10 -6.94 -6.91
N ASP A 30 13.92 -5.93 -7.10
CA ASP A 30 15.32 -6.11 -7.49
C ASP A 30 16.10 -6.82 -6.37
N THR A 31 15.85 -6.46 -5.10
CA THR A 31 16.44 -7.12 -3.93
C THR A 31 16.05 -8.60 -3.84
N LEU A 32 14.76 -8.92 -4.02
CA LEU A 32 14.29 -10.31 -4.07
C LEU A 32 14.98 -11.11 -5.17
N GLN A 33 15.11 -10.51 -6.36
CA GLN A 33 15.76 -11.15 -7.50
C GLN A 33 17.25 -11.39 -7.22
N THR A 34 17.95 -10.45 -6.60
CA THR A 34 19.35 -10.64 -6.19
C THR A 34 19.50 -11.82 -5.25
N TYR A 35 18.71 -11.91 -4.17
CA TYR A 35 18.79 -13.06 -3.26
C TYR A 35 18.47 -14.38 -3.95
N LYS A 36 17.49 -14.37 -4.86
CA LYS A 36 17.15 -15.55 -5.66
C LYS A 36 18.33 -16.04 -6.48
N LEU A 37 18.99 -15.15 -7.21
CA LEU A 37 20.18 -15.49 -7.99
C LEU A 37 21.30 -16.02 -7.09
N MET A 38 21.55 -15.40 -5.94
CA MET A 38 22.59 -15.84 -5.01
C MET A 38 22.38 -17.27 -4.50
N PHE A 39 21.17 -17.64 -4.08
CA PHE A 39 20.94 -19.01 -3.57
C PHE A 39 20.77 -20.06 -4.68
N GLU A 40 20.53 -19.64 -5.92
CA GLU A 40 20.47 -20.51 -7.10
C GLU A 40 21.85 -20.72 -7.74
N ASP A 41 22.82 -19.83 -7.52
CA ASP A 41 24.18 -19.90 -8.06
C ASP A 41 24.93 -21.16 -7.55
N SER A 42 25.45 -21.98 -8.47
CA SER A 42 26.20 -23.19 -8.15
C SER A 42 27.59 -22.91 -7.57
N GLU A 43 28.17 -21.74 -7.87
CA GLU A 43 29.51 -21.35 -7.46
C GLU A 43 29.55 -20.66 -6.09
N GLU A 44 28.40 -20.23 -5.57
CA GLU A 44 28.28 -19.59 -4.25
C GLU A 44 28.47 -20.56 -3.08
N GLU A 45 29.05 -20.06 -2.00
CA GLU A 45 29.31 -20.86 -0.80
C GLU A 45 27.99 -21.31 -0.14
N SER A 46 27.98 -22.56 0.35
CA SER A 46 26.76 -23.16 0.94
C SER A 46 26.12 -22.32 2.06
N GLU A 47 26.93 -21.63 2.86
CA GLU A 47 26.45 -20.73 3.91
C GLU A 47 25.80 -19.47 3.32
N CYS A 48 26.45 -18.83 2.34
CA CYS A 48 25.91 -17.69 1.61
C CYS A 48 24.56 -18.03 0.96
N LYS A 49 24.45 -19.18 0.29
CA LYS A 49 23.20 -19.66 -0.32
C LYS A 49 22.09 -19.84 0.70
N ARG A 50 22.40 -20.43 1.85
CA ARG A 50 21.43 -20.64 2.94
C ARG A 50 20.91 -19.29 3.46
N ASP A 51 21.81 -18.33 3.68
CA ASP A 51 21.45 -17.03 4.22
C ASP A 51 20.65 -16.20 3.22
N ALA A 52 21.05 -16.19 1.94
CA ALA A 52 20.28 -15.56 0.86
C ALA A 52 18.88 -16.15 0.73
N LYS A 53 18.74 -17.48 0.80
CA LYS A 53 17.43 -18.15 0.79
C LYS A 53 16.58 -17.78 2.00
N ASN A 54 17.18 -17.70 3.18
CA ASN A 54 16.48 -17.30 4.40
C ASN A 54 15.98 -15.85 4.32
N LEU A 55 16.80 -14.93 3.80
CA LEU A 55 16.41 -13.53 3.59
C LEU A 55 15.30 -13.40 2.54
N TYR A 56 15.40 -14.12 1.43
CA TYR A 56 14.36 -14.20 0.41
C TYR A 56 13.00 -14.61 1.03
N LEU A 57 12.99 -15.71 1.80
CA LEU A 57 11.76 -16.20 2.43
C LEU A 57 11.16 -15.20 3.43
N LYS A 58 11.99 -14.56 4.25
CA LYS A 58 11.52 -13.53 5.19
C LYS A 58 10.89 -12.34 4.47
N LEU A 59 11.45 -11.90 3.34
CA LEU A 59 10.90 -10.81 2.55
C LEU A 59 9.57 -11.18 1.89
N VAL A 60 9.43 -12.41 1.40
CA VAL A 60 8.15 -12.90 0.83
C VAL A 60 7.07 -13.01 1.89
N ILE A 61 7.40 -13.52 3.08
CA ILE A 61 6.46 -13.59 4.21
C ILE A 61 6.02 -12.18 4.62
N LEU A 62 6.96 -11.23 4.74
CA LEU A 62 6.65 -9.85 5.08
C LEU A 62 5.73 -9.18 4.05
N GLU A 63 5.97 -9.38 2.75
CA GLU A 63 5.08 -8.87 1.70
C GLU A 63 3.66 -9.44 1.85
N ASN A 64 3.54 -10.75 2.10
CA ASN A 64 2.25 -11.39 2.32
C ASN A 64 1.54 -10.86 3.57
N ASP A 65 2.25 -10.66 4.67
CA ASP A 65 1.69 -10.15 5.92
C ASP A 65 1.20 -8.70 5.75
N VAL A 66 1.99 -7.84 5.10
CA VAL A 66 1.61 -6.46 4.79
C VAL A 66 0.39 -6.43 3.87
N LEU A 67 0.39 -7.24 2.80
CA LEU A 67 -0.75 -7.34 1.89
C LEU A 67 -2.01 -7.81 2.63
N THR A 68 -1.88 -8.79 3.52
CA THR A 68 -3.01 -9.31 4.30
C THR A 68 -3.64 -8.23 5.17
N VAL A 69 -2.83 -7.47 5.92
CA VAL A 69 -3.32 -6.37 6.78
C VAL A 69 -3.99 -5.27 5.95
N VAL A 70 -3.36 -4.85 4.85
CA VAL A 70 -3.92 -3.80 3.98
C VAL A 70 -5.23 -4.26 3.34
N TRP A 71 -5.27 -5.48 2.81
CA TRP A 71 -6.45 -6.01 2.14
C TRP A 71 -7.58 -6.33 3.09
N GLU A 72 -7.31 -6.76 4.32
CA GLU A 72 -8.34 -6.95 5.35
C GLU A 72 -9.13 -5.65 5.54
N GLU A 73 -8.44 -4.53 5.77
CA GLU A 73 -9.10 -3.24 6.02
C GLU A 73 -9.86 -2.73 4.79
N VAL A 74 -9.29 -2.89 3.59
CA VAL A 74 -9.96 -2.53 2.33
C VAL A 74 -11.23 -3.37 2.16
N MET A 75 -11.13 -4.69 2.30
CA MET A 75 -12.25 -5.60 2.12
C MET A 75 -13.34 -5.40 3.18
N GLU A 76 -12.99 -5.13 4.43
CA GLU A 76 -13.95 -4.85 5.51
C GLU A 76 -14.79 -3.61 5.18
N ARG A 77 -14.16 -2.54 4.67
CA ARG A 77 -14.86 -1.32 4.24
C ARG A 77 -15.79 -1.58 3.07
N PHE A 78 -15.35 -2.37 2.09
CA PHE A 78 -16.18 -2.76 0.95
C PHE A 78 -17.37 -3.63 1.39
N ASP A 79 -17.16 -4.60 2.28
CA ASP A 79 -18.22 -5.47 2.80
C ASP A 79 -19.28 -4.67 3.59
N LYS A 80 -18.86 -3.81 4.52
CA LYS A 80 -19.76 -2.91 5.26
C LYS A 80 -20.59 -2.03 4.33
N THR A 81 -19.94 -1.46 3.33
CA THR A 81 -20.57 -0.63 2.29
C THR A 81 -21.58 -1.44 1.47
N SER A 82 -21.16 -2.61 0.98
CA SER A 82 -21.98 -3.51 0.18
C SER A 82 -23.25 -3.95 0.92
N LYS A 83 -23.11 -4.37 2.18
CA LYS A 83 -24.24 -4.74 3.05
C LYS A 83 -25.22 -3.58 3.24
N LYS A 84 -24.71 -2.37 3.48
CA LYS A 84 -25.56 -1.16 3.61
C LYS A 84 -26.35 -0.89 2.33
N LEU A 85 -25.72 -1.00 1.17
CA LEU A 85 -26.39 -0.80 -0.13
C LEU A 85 -27.46 -1.85 -0.44
N GLN A 86 -27.25 -3.09 0.02
CA GLN A 86 -28.18 -4.20 -0.22
C GLN A 86 -29.32 -4.30 0.81
N THR A 87 -29.32 -3.47 1.85
CA THR A 87 -30.40 -3.46 2.85
C THR A 87 -31.70 -2.95 2.20
N SER A 88 -32.82 -3.64 2.41
CA SER A 88 -34.13 -3.27 1.85
C SER A 88 -34.53 -1.86 2.28
N GLY A 89 -34.71 -0.94 1.32
CA GLY A 89 -34.97 0.49 1.57
C GLY A 89 -33.85 1.44 1.15
N SER A 90 -32.71 0.93 0.66
CA SER A 90 -31.65 1.74 0.08
C SER A 90 -32.05 2.29 -1.31
N ASP A 91 -32.39 3.57 -1.35
CA ASP A 91 -32.61 4.34 -2.57
C ASP A 91 -31.26 4.65 -3.28
N ILE A 92 -31.29 4.89 -4.59
CA ILE A 92 -30.17 5.31 -5.44
C ILE A 92 -29.39 6.48 -4.81
N PHE A 93 -30.09 7.37 -4.09
CA PHE A 93 -29.47 8.48 -3.35
C PHE A 93 -28.57 8.04 -2.19
N GLU A 94 -28.90 6.95 -1.48
CA GLU A 94 -28.01 6.37 -0.47
C GLU A 94 -26.79 5.71 -1.15
N GLY A 95 -26.97 5.14 -2.34
CA GLY A 95 -25.88 4.70 -3.23
C GLY A 95 -24.89 5.81 -3.55
N LEU A 96 -25.39 6.95 -4.01
CA LEU A 96 -24.57 8.13 -4.34
C LEU A 96 -23.85 8.70 -3.11
N LYS A 97 -24.51 8.77 -1.94
CA LYS A 97 -23.87 9.23 -0.70
C LYS A 97 -22.71 8.33 -0.28
N VAL A 98 -22.88 7.02 -0.41
CA VAL A 98 -21.83 6.04 -0.07
C VAL A 98 -20.66 6.12 -1.06
N GLN A 99 -20.93 6.28 -2.36
CA GLN A 99 -19.88 6.46 -3.36
C GLN A 99 -19.06 7.75 -3.11
N ILE A 100 -19.74 8.86 -2.79
CA ILE A 100 -19.08 10.11 -2.39
C ILE A 100 -18.29 9.94 -1.09
N TYR A 101 -18.82 9.21 -0.11
CA TYR A 101 -18.13 8.92 1.14
C TYR A 101 -16.86 8.08 0.92
N LEU A 102 -16.90 7.04 0.09
CA LEU A 102 -15.72 6.26 -0.25
C LEU A 102 -14.65 7.15 -0.92
N LEU A 103 -15.03 7.95 -1.91
CA LEU A 103 -14.12 8.89 -2.57
C LEU A 103 -13.48 9.89 -1.59
N ARG A 104 -14.24 10.39 -0.61
CA ARG A 104 -13.74 11.33 0.42
C ARG A 104 -12.89 10.69 1.51
N ASN A 105 -13.10 9.43 1.87
CA ASN A 105 -12.30 8.77 2.91
C ASN A 105 -11.04 8.09 2.37
N TYR A 106 -10.89 7.96 1.05
CA TYR A 106 -9.58 7.71 0.43
C TYR A 106 -8.57 8.82 0.78
N GLU A 107 -9.01 10.06 0.99
CA GLU A 107 -8.13 11.17 1.42
C GLU A 107 -7.61 11.04 2.87
N LYS A 108 -8.23 10.17 3.69
CA LYS A 108 -7.91 10.00 5.12
C LYS A 108 -6.97 8.85 5.44
N ILE A 109 -6.55 8.05 4.45
CA ILE A 109 -5.48 7.04 4.61
C ILE A 109 -4.11 7.74 4.58
N GLN A 110 -4.01 8.91 5.21
CA GLN A 110 -2.75 9.59 5.41
C GLN A 110 -2.14 9.07 6.71
N PRO A 111 -0.87 8.66 6.74
CA PRO A 111 -0.15 8.60 7.99
C PRO A 111 -0.12 10.02 8.56
N THR A 112 -0.74 10.24 9.72
CA THR A 112 -0.47 11.42 10.54
C THR A 112 1.03 11.48 10.76
N GLY A 113 1.67 12.49 10.16
CA GLY A 113 3.11 12.65 10.14
C GLY A 113 3.71 12.56 11.54
N LEU A 114 4.88 11.92 11.61
CA LEU A 114 5.80 12.02 12.73
C LEU A 114 5.95 13.50 13.10
N HIS A 115 5.48 13.86 14.29
CA HIS A 115 5.89 15.10 14.95
C HIS A 115 7.40 15.04 15.21
N THR A 116 8.13 15.84 14.44
CA THR A 116 9.32 16.61 14.85
C THR A 116 10.06 16.08 16.09
N MET A 117 11.05 15.22 15.88
CA MET A 117 12.28 15.26 16.66
C MET A 117 13.31 15.97 15.79
N ASN A 118 13.49 17.27 16.00
CA ASN A 118 14.72 17.96 15.66
C ASN A 118 15.32 18.49 16.95
N GLN A 119 16.58 18.10 17.13
CA GLN A 119 17.59 18.74 17.96
C GLN A 119 17.81 20.20 17.54
#